data_AF-A0A2V8NQF7-F1
#
_entry.id   AF-A0A2V8NQF7-F1
#
_cell.length_a   1.000
_cell.length_b   1.000
_cell.length_c   1.000
_cell.angle_alpha   90.00
_cell.angle_beta   90.00
_cell.angle_gamma   90.00
#
_symmetry.space_group_name_H-M   'P 1'
#
loop_
_entity.id
_entity.type
_entity.pdbx_description
1 polymer ?
#
loop_
_entity_poly.entity_id
_entity_poly.type
_entity_poly.pdbx_seq_one_letter_code
_entity_poly.pdbx_strand_id
1 'polypeptide(L)' 'MKNAKSKSPGGGILQPIWCYHCRIRIAPYDPRTVFQGKDYHRDCVAKITRVAGSGRHQGVTR' A
#
# COMPACT_ATOMS: atom_id res chain seq x y z
N MET A 1 -10.66 -4.10 44.63
CA MET A 1 -9.95 -3.43 43.51
C MET A 1 -9.65 -4.51 42.48
N LYS A 2 -10.16 -4.41 41.25
CA LYS A 2 -10.00 -5.45 40.21
C LYS A 2 -8.88 -5.03 39.26
N ASN A 3 -7.77 -5.77 39.27
CA ASN A 3 -6.58 -5.51 38.45
C ASN A 3 -6.92 -5.52 36.96
N ALA A 4 -6.68 -4.39 36.28
CA ALA A 4 -6.69 -4.32 34.83
C ALA A 4 -5.47 -5.09 34.31
N LYS A 5 -5.70 -6.30 33.79
CA LYS A 5 -4.70 -7.06 33.03
C LYS A 5 -4.50 -6.31 31.71
N SER A 6 -3.48 -5.46 31.65
CA SER A 6 -3.00 -4.82 30.43
C SER A 6 -2.54 -5.92 29.47
N LYS A 7 -3.45 -6.43 28.64
CA LYS A 7 -3.08 -7.19 27.44
C LYS A 7 -2.34 -6.21 26.55
N SER A 8 -1.00 -6.23 26.65
CA SER A 8 -0.16 -5.72 25.58
C SER A 8 -0.67 -6.36 24.29
N PRO A 9 -1.03 -5.60 23.24
CA PRO A 9 -1.30 -6.21 21.95
C PRO A 9 0.00 -6.90 21.55
N GLY A 10 0.01 -8.22 21.70
CA GLY A 10 1.14 -9.04 21.35
C GLY A 10 1.59 -8.68 19.94
N GLY A 11 2.89 -8.79 19.69
CA GLY A 11 3.50 -8.68 18.36
C GLY A 11 2.81 -9.64 17.40
N GLY A 12 1.66 -9.22 16.90
CA GLY A 12 0.84 -9.93 15.96
C GLY A 12 1.65 -10.00 14.70
N ILE A 13 1.90 -11.22 14.26
CA ILE A 13 2.55 -11.53 13.00
C ILE A 13 1.87 -10.64 11.95
N LEU A 14 2.56 -9.58 11.51
CA LEU A 14 2.01 -8.63 10.54
C LEU A 14 1.68 -9.45 9.30
N GLN A 15 0.39 -9.58 9.02
CA GLN A 15 -0.07 -10.30 7.83
C GLN A 15 0.61 -9.69 6.61
N PRO A 16 1.13 -10.50 5.68
CA PRO A 16 1.80 -9.97 4.50
C PRO A 16 0.80 -9.16 3.67
N ILE A 17 1.11 -7.87 3.49
CA ILE A 17 0.31 -6.96 2.65
C ILE A 17 0.90 -6.98 1.23
N TRP A 18 0.03 -6.98 0.23
CA TRP A 18 0.41 -7.05 -1.18
C TRP A 18 -0.05 -5.79 -1.92
N CYS A 19 0.83 -5.22 -2.73
CA CYS A 19 0.44 -4.10 -3.59
C CYS A 19 -0.50 -4.60 -4.70
N TYR A 20 -1.65 -3.94 -4.84
CA TYR A 20 -2.64 -4.31 -5.86
C TYR A 20 -2.16 -4.03 -7.30
N HIS A 21 -1.26 -3.07 -7.51
CA HIS A 21 -0.73 -2.70 -8.83
C HIS A 21 0.32 -3.68 -9.34
N CYS A 22 1.42 -3.85 -8.60
CA CYS A 22 2.58 -4.63 -9.05
C CYS A 22 2.62 -6.06 -8.49
N ARG A 23 1.66 -6.45 -7.63
CA ARG A 23 1.58 -7.78 -6.99
C ARG A 23 2.82 -8.19 -6.19
N ILE A 24 3.62 -7.21 -5.78
CA ILE A 24 4.78 -7.40 -4.89
C ILE A 24 4.36 -7.14 -3.44
N ARG A 25 4.91 -7.91 -2.51
CA ARG A 25 4.71 -7.73 -1.07
C ARG A 25 5.27 -6.39 -0.61
N ILE A 26 4.46 -5.63 0.13
CA ILE A 26 4.89 -4.39 0.78
C ILE A 26 5.63 -4.78 2.06
N ALA A 27 6.89 -4.37 2.19
CA ALA A 27 7.68 -4.62 3.40
C ALA A 27 7.11 -3.82 4.59
N PRO A 28 7.27 -4.28 5.84
CA PRO A 28 6.74 -3.56 7.02
C PRO A 28 7.28 -2.13 7.18
N TYR A 29 8.50 -1.88 6.68
CA TYR A 29 9.16 -0.57 6.70
C TYR A 29 8.92 0.24 5.41
N ASP A 30 8.29 -0.34 4.39
CA ASP A 30 7.97 0.36 3.15
C ASP A 30 6.68 1.18 3.33
N PRO A 31 6.67 2.47 2.95
CA PRO A 31 5.51 3.32 3.10
C PRO A 31 4.36 2.87 2.18
N ARG A 32 3.36 2.24 2.78
CA ARG A 32 2.10 1.88 2.11
C ARG A 32 1.17 3.07 1.94
N THR A 33 0.36 3.04 0.88
CA THR A 33 -0.74 3.97 0.65
C THR A 33 -2.00 3.18 0.33
N VAL A 34 -3.10 3.48 1.03
CA VAL A 34 -4.42 2.91 0.74
C VAL A 34 -5.15 3.85 -0.21
N PHE A 35 -5.49 3.36 -1.40
CA PHE A 35 -6.21 4.11 -2.43
C PHE A 35 -7.41 3.30 -2.91
N GLN A 36 -8.61 3.89 -2.88
CA GLN A 36 -9.86 3.20 -3.23
C GLN A 36 -10.05 1.84 -2.49
N GLY A 37 -9.69 1.80 -1.20
CA GLY A 37 -9.80 0.59 -0.37
C GLY A 37 -8.80 -0.52 -0.71
N LYS A 38 -7.77 -0.25 -1.51
CA LYS A 38 -6.73 -1.22 -1.90
C LYS A 38 -5.35 -0.71 -1.44
N ASP A 39 -4.48 -1.62 -1.01
CA ASP A 39 -3.11 -1.31 -0.61
C ASP A 39 -2.16 -1.22 -1.81
N TYR A 40 -1.27 -0.23 -1.78
CA TYR A 40 -0.26 0.00 -2.80
C TYR A 40 1.06 0.49 -2.18
N HIS A 41 2.17 0.28 -2.90
CA HIS A 41 3.37 1.08 -2.68
C HIS A 41 3.08 2.55 -3.02
N ARG A 42 3.68 3.48 -2.29
CA ARG A 42 3.55 4.92 -2.55
C ARG A 42 3.85 5.28 -4.03
N ASP A 43 4.90 4.70 -4.60
CA ASP A 43 5.28 4.94 -6.00
C ASP A 43 4.29 4.31 -7.00
N CYS A 44 3.65 3.20 -6.63
CA CYS A 44 2.62 2.58 -7.46
C CYS A 44 1.37 3.45 -7.52
N VAL A 45 0.95 4.04 -6.39
CA VAL A 45 -0.19 4.99 -6.39
C VAL A 45 0.11 6.18 -7.30
N ALA A 46 1.32 6.76 -7.21
CA ALA A 46 1.71 7.90 -8.03
C ALA A 46 1.60 7.61 -9.54
N LYS A 47 1.92 6.38 -9.97
CA LYS A 47 1.75 5.97 -11.39
C LYS A 47 0.29 5.88 -11.79
N ILE A 48 -0.56 5.33 -10.93
CA ILE A 48 -1.99 5.15 -11.21
C ILE A 48 -2.74 6.50 -11.22
N THR A 49 -2.44 7.38 -10.26
CA THR A 49 -3.10 8.69 -10.19
C THR A 49 -2.65 9.64 -11.30
N ARG A 50 -1.40 9.53 -11.75
CA ARG A 50 -0.93 10.26 -12.95
C ARG A 50 -1.62 9.78 -14.22
N VAL A 51 -1.87 8.48 -14.38
CA VAL A 51 -2.63 7.97 -15.55
C VAL A 51 -4.08 8.46 -15.53
N ALA A 52 -4.70 8.63 -14.37
CA ALA A 52 -6.05 9.18 -14.26
C ALA A 52 -6.14 10.70 -14.55
N GLY A 53 -5.04 11.44 -14.40
CA GLY A 53 -4.96 12.88 -14.64
C GLY A 53 -4.23 13.29 -15.91
N SER A 54 -3.72 12.35 -16.70
CA SER A 54 -2.92 12.64 -17.88
C SER A 54 -3.35 11.74 -19.03
N GLY A 55 -4.28 12.26 -19.82
CA GLY A 55 -4.51 11.76 -21.16
C GLY A 55 -3.19 11.64 -21.91
N ARG A 56 -2.86 10.40 -22.27
CA ARG A 56 -2.18 9.99 -23.49
C ARG A 56 -1.16 10.99 -24.07
N HIS A 57 0.12 10.78 -23.77
CA HIS A 57 1.17 10.89 -24.77
C HIS A 57 2.14 9.72 -24.62
N GLN A 58 1.76 8.57 -25.19
CA GLN A 58 2.72 7.58 -25.66
C GLN A 58 2.35 7.25 -27.10
N GLY A 59 3.15 7.82 -28.00
CA GLY A 59 3.06 7.66 -29.45
C GLY A 59 4.37 8.14 -30.05
N VAL A 60 5.50 7.57 -29.60
CA VAL A 60 6.76 7.61 -30.35
C VAL A 60 6.77 6.33 -31.18
N THR A 61 6.27 6.44 -32.40
CA THR A 61 6.63 5.54 -33.49
C THR A 61 7.84 6.16 -34.19
N ARG A 62 8.87 5.32 -34.32
CA ARG A 62 10.17 5.60 -34.94
C ARG A 62 10.07 5.90 -36.42
#